data_AF-A0A967V7Y6-F1
#
_entry.id   AF-A0A967V7Y6-F1
#
_cell.length_a   1.000
_cell.length_b   1.000
_cell.length_c   1.000
_cell.angle_alpha   90.00
_cell.angle_beta   90.00
_cell.angle_gamma   90.00
#
_symmetry.space_group_name_H-M   'P 1'
#
loop_
_entity.id
_entity.type
_entity.pdbx_description
1 polymer ?
#
loop_
_entity_poly.entity_id
_entity_poly.type
_entity_poly.pdbx_seq_one_letter_code
_entity_poly.pdbx_strand_id
1 'polypeptide(L)' 'MRVEFKTFRGLLISWEDLFQQACEFATQIGKDRLINISHSDSNNRVITVWYWSE' A
#
# COMPACT_ATOMS: atom_id res chain seq x y z
N MET A 1 6.43 15.16 10.99
CA MET A 1 5.61 15.06 9.76
C MET A 1 6.50 14.68 8.60
N ARG A 2 6.60 13.39 8.34
CA ARG A 2 7.45 12.82 7.28
C ARG A 2 6.59 12.01 6.33
N VAL A 3 6.92 12.03 5.04
CA VAL A 3 6.34 11.10 4.07
C VAL A 3 7.02 9.74 4.23
N GLU A 4 6.22 8.72 4.46
CA GLU A 4 6.64 7.32 4.53
C GLU A 4 5.81 6.44 3.59
N PHE A 5 6.26 5.21 3.42
CA PHE A 5 5.59 4.23 2.57
C PHE A 5 5.68 2.82 3.13
N LYS A 6 4.68 2.01 2.80
CA LYS A 6 4.67 0.56 3.05
C LYS A 6 4.40 -0.18 1.74
N THR A 7 5.18 -1.23 1.48
CA THR A 7 5.03 -2.06 0.27
C THR A 7 4.44 -3.42 0.59
N PHE A 8 3.55 -3.89 -0.28
CA PHE A 8 2.95 -5.21 -0.30
C PHE A 8 3.34 -5.89 -1.60
N ARG A 9 3.91 -7.08 -1.52
CA ARG A 9 4.39 -7.83 -2.70
C ARG A 9 4.37 -9.32 -2.45
N GLY A 10 4.19 -10.10 -3.50
CA GLY A 10 4.36 -11.55 -3.45
C GLY A 10 4.15 -12.21 -4.81
N LEU A 11 4.89 -13.28 -5.07
CA LEU A 11 4.81 -14.05 -6.32
C LEU A 11 3.64 -15.04 -6.33
N LEU A 12 3.19 -15.49 -5.15
CA LEU A 12 2.15 -16.52 -4.97
C LEU A 12 0.81 -15.97 -4.48
N ILE A 13 0.64 -14.65 -4.48
CA ILE A 13 -0.54 -13.95 -3.96
C ILE A 13 -1.26 -13.23 -5.10
N SER A 14 -2.60 -13.21 -5.08
CA SER A 14 -3.39 -12.53 -6.10
C SER A 14 -3.24 -11.01 -6.04
N TRP A 15 -3.64 -10.31 -7.10
CA TRP A 15 -3.70 -8.85 -7.06
C TRP A 15 -4.72 -8.38 -6.01
N GLU A 16 -5.85 -9.06 -5.94
CA GLU A 16 -6.94 -8.81 -5.00
C GLU A 16 -6.46 -8.88 -3.55
N ASP A 17 -5.72 -9.93 -3.18
CA ASP A 17 -5.21 -10.08 -1.83
C ASP A 17 -4.15 -9.02 -1.48
N LEU A 18 -3.32 -8.61 -2.45
CA LEU A 18 -2.35 -7.52 -2.24
C LEU A 18 -3.08 -6.18 -2.04
N PHE A 19 -4.09 -5.89 -2.84
CA PHE A 19 -4.91 -4.69 -2.69
C PHE A 19 -5.67 -4.71 -1.37
N GLN A 20 -6.19 -5.88 -0.96
CA GLN A 20 -6.87 -6.05 0.33
C GLN A 20 -5.94 -5.67 1.50
N GLN A 21 -4.71 -6.17 1.52
CA GLN A 21 -3.73 -5.81 2.55
C GLN A 21 -3.37 -4.32 2.54
N ALA A 22 -3.25 -3.73 1.35
CA ALA A 22 -3.02 -2.29 1.22
C ALA A 22 -4.19 -1.46 1.76
N CYS A 23 -5.43 -1.85 1.45
CA CYS A 23 -6.66 -1.22 1.97
C CYS A 23 -6.79 -1.36 3.48
N GLU A 24 -6.47 -2.52 4.04
CA GLU A 24 -6.47 -2.75 5.50
C GLU A 24 -5.48 -1.82 6.20
N PHE A 25 -4.25 -1.72 5.70
CA PHE A 25 -3.27 -0.80 6.24
C PHE A 25 -3.68 0.66 6.08
N ALA A 26 -4.20 1.05 4.92
CA ALA A 26 -4.71 2.41 4.66
C ALA A 26 -5.84 2.77 5.64
N THR A 27 -6.69 1.81 6.00
CA THR A 27 -7.76 1.98 6.99
C THR A 27 -7.17 2.17 8.40
N GLN A 28 -6.17 1.39 8.78
CA GLN A 28 -5.51 1.48 10.09
C GLN A 28 -4.78 2.82 10.30
N ILE A 29 -4.14 3.36 9.26
CA ILE A 29 -3.46 4.66 9.38
C ILE A 29 -4.46 5.83 9.44
N GLY A 30 -5.66 5.66 8.89
CA GLY A 30 -6.72 6.66 8.88
C GLY A 30 -6.67 7.60 7.67
N LYS A 31 -7.85 8.04 7.23
CA LYS A 31 -8.05 8.84 6.01
C LYS A 31 -7.23 10.13 5.95
N ASP A 32 -6.93 10.75 7.08
CA ASP A 32 -6.23 12.04 7.14
C ASP A 32 -4.71 11.88 6.96
N ARG A 33 -4.18 10.67 7.17
CA ARG A 33 -2.75 10.36 6.97
C ARG A 33 -2.45 9.69 5.65
N LEU A 34 -3.44 9.10 4.98
CA LEU A 34 -3.26 8.46 3.68
C LEU A 34 -2.99 9.51 2.59
N ILE A 35 -1.93 9.29 1.81
CA ILE A 35 -1.61 10.12 0.64
C ILE A 35 -2.10 9.43 -0.63
N ASN A 36 -1.69 8.18 -0.87
CA ASN A 36 -2.02 7.44 -2.08
C ASN A 36 -1.76 5.92 -1.95
N ILE A 37 -2.37 5.12 -2.82
CA ILE A 37 -2.01 3.73 -3.10
C ILE A 37 -1.58 3.64 -4.58
N SER A 38 -0.35 3.20 -4.81
CA SER A 38 0.23 3.01 -6.14
C SER A 38 0.55 1.55 -6.38
N HIS A 39 0.52 1.09 -7.64
CA HIS A 39 0.90 -0.27 -8.01
C HIS A 39 1.86 -0.27 -9.20
N SER A 40 2.69 -1.31 -9.30
CA SER A 40 3.55 -1.53 -10.46
C SER A 40 2.76 -2.14 -11.62
N ASP A 41 3.12 -1.77 -12.85
CA ASP A 41 2.56 -2.34 -14.09
C ASP A 41 3.35 -3.58 -14.60
N SER A 42 4.25 -4.13 -13.77
CA SER A 42 5.20 -5.18 -14.20
C SER A 42 4.97 -6.51 -13.48
N ASN A 43 5.63 -7.57 -13.99
CA ASN A 43 5.59 -8.96 -13.47
C ASN A 43 5.80 -9.08 -11.94
N ASN A 44 6.44 -8.09 -11.32
CA ASN A 44 6.57 -8.01 -9.88
C ASN A 44 5.37 -7.25 -9.32
N ARG A 45 4.34 -8.00 -8.91
CA ARG A 45 3.14 -7.48 -8.23
C ARG A 45 3.55 -6.75 -6.95
N VAL A 46 3.61 -5.42 -7.02
CA VAL A 46 3.99 -4.55 -5.89
C VAL A 46 2.93 -3.46 -5.76
N ILE A 47 2.44 -3.28 -4.55
CA ILE A 47 1.54 -2.19 -4.16
C ILE A 47 2.22 -1.39 -3.06
N THR A 48 2.22 -0.08 -3.19
CA THR A 48 2.83 0.85 -2.24
C THR A 48 1.80 1.82 -1.72
N VAL A 49 1.63 1.86 -0.39
CA VAL A 49 0.81 2.86 0.31
C VAL A 49 1.71 3.97 0.82
N TRP A 50 1.42 5.21 0.43
CA TRP A 50 2.13 6.42 0.86
C TRP A 50 1.31 7.12 1.94
N TYR A 51 1.97 7.57 3.02
CA TYR A 51 1.29 8.18 4.16
C TYR A 51 2.17 9.19 4.92
N TRP A 52 1.53 10.05 5.70
CA TRP A 52 2.19 10.94 6.66
C TRP A 52 2.44 10.19 7.98
N SER A 53 3.70 10.12 8.43
CA SER A 53 4.10 9.73 9.79
C SER A 53 4.36 10.96 10.66
N GLU A 54 4.38 10.74 11.98
CA GLU A 54 4.54 11.81 13.01
C GLU A 54 5.70 12.78 12.76
#